data_AF-A0A6M3JKG4-F1
#
_entry.id   AF-A0A6M3JKG4-F1
#
_cell.length_a   1.000
_cell.length_b   1.000
_cell.length_c   1.000
_cell.angle_alpha   90.00
_cell.angle_beta   90.00
_cell.angle_gamma   90.00
#
_symmetry.space_group_name_H-M   'P 1'
#
loop_
_entity.id
_entity.type
_entity.pdbx_description
1 polymer ?
#
loop_
_entity_poly.entity_id
_entity_poly.type
_entity_poly.pdbx_seq_one_letter_code
_entity_poly.pdbx_strand_id
1 'polypeptide(L)'
;MSDKTKIEWTDATWNVINGCTLVDDGCKNCYAATLAGTRLKNHPSREGLTKRNAAGGYQFNGQVRFIESELTKPLHWRKPRMVFVCAHGDLFHEDVPDEWIDRVFAVMAGNQRHTFQCLSKRPERMRAYLSDTETVASIAALVYLARH
;
A
#
# COMPACT_ATOMS: atom_id res chain seq x y z
N MET A 1 -3.88 11.61 0.50
CA MET A 1 -3.86 10.97 -0.86
C MET A 1 -4.99 11.48 -1.76
N SER A 2 -4.79 11.50 -3.09
CA SER A 2 -5.67 12.14 -4.10
C SER A 2 -6.83 11.24 -4.55
N ASP A 3 -8.04 11.80 -4.63
CA ASP A 3 -9.26 11.19 -5.19
C ASP A 3 -9.24 11.10 -6.73
N LYS A 4 -8.17 11.62 -7.36
CA LYS A 4 -7.88 11.50 -8.80
C LYS A 4 -6.39 11.30 -8.99
N THR A 5 -5.99 10.13 -9.48
CA THR A 5 -4.60 9.83 -9.82
C THR A 5 -4.31 10.14 -11.28
N LYS A 6 -3.02 10.33 -11.62
CA LYS A 6 -2.55 10.44 -13.01
C LYS A 6 -2.18 9.08 -13.62
N ILE A 7 -2.37 8.00 -12.84
CA ILE A 7 -2.15 6.62 -13.31
C ILE A 7 -3.38 6.24 -14.13
N GLU A 8 -3.19 6.01 -15.43
CA GLU A 8 -4.27 5.91 -16.42
C GLU A 8 -5.27 4.77 -16.21
N TRP A 9 -4.87 3.71 -15.52
CA TRP A 9 -5.65 2.48 -15.35
C TRP A 9 -6.36 2.36 -13.98
N THR A 10 -6.33 3.40 -13.15
CA THR A 10 -6.95 3.39 -11.81
C THR A 10 -7.54 4.75 -11.46
N ASP A 11 -8.63 4.78 -10.70
CA ASP A 11 -9.33 6.04 -10.37
C ASP A 11 -8.67 6.74 -9.17
N ALA A 12 -8.20 5.95 -8.20
CA ALA A 12 -7.65 6.44 -6.94
C ALA A 12 -6.47 5.57 -6.45
N THR A 13 -5.64 6.15 -5.59
CA THR A 13 -4.58 5.43 -4.89
C THR A 13 -4.83 5.43 -3.39
N TRP A 14 -4.62 4.28 -2.76
CA TRP A 14 -4.78 4.09 -1.33
C TRP A 14 -3.47 3.59 -0.72
N ASN A 15 -2.67 4.53 -0.23
CA ASN A 15 -1.38 4.23 0.39
C ASN A 15 -1.56 4.12 1.90
N VAL A 16 -1.77 2.91 2.39
CA VAL A 16 -1.77 2.57 3.83
C VAL A 16 -0.37 2.36 4.37
N ILE A 17 0.59 2.10 3.49
CA ILE A 17 2.02 2.13 3.77
C ILE A 17 2.74 2.95 2.69
N ASN A 18 3.94 3.41 3.01
CA ASN A 18 4.92 3.84 2.00
C ASN A 18 6.30 3.29 2.32
N GLY A 19 7.15 3.27 1.30
CA GLY A 19 8.48 2.72 1.42
C GLY A 19 8.50 1.22 1.15
N CYS A 20 9.65 0.73 0.75
CA CYS A 20 9.87 -0.65 0.30
C CYS A 20 11.38 -0.92 0.21
N THR A 21 11.77 -2.19 0.26
CA THR A 21 13.10 -2.67 -0.13
C THR A 21 13.13 -3.06 -1.59
N LEU A 22 14.22 -2.71 -2.28
CA LEU A 22 14.46 -3.08 -3.68
C LEU A 22 14.60 -4.61 -3.80
N VAL A 23 13.87 -5.21 -4.76
CA VAL A 23 13.87 -6.66 -4.98
C VAL A 23 14.74 -7.04 -6.18
N ASP A 24 14.59 -6.33 -7.29
CA ASP A 24 15.27 -6.62 -8.55
C ASP A 24 15.64 -5.34 -9.31
N ASP A 25 16.25 -5.52 -10.48
CA ASP A 25 16.64 -4.44 -11.37
C ASP A 25 15.48 -3.58 -11.88
N GLY A 26 14.25 -4.12 -11.87
CA GLY A 26 13.04 -3.37 -12.17
C GLY A 26 12.76 -2.25 -11.17
N CYS A 27 13.32 -2.33 -9.95
CA CYS A 27 13.19 -1.28 -8.94
C CYS A 27 14.13 -0.09 -9.18
N LYS A 28 15.11 -0.17 -10.10
CA LYS A 28 16.10 0.89 -10.35
C LYS A 28 15.46 2.23 -10.75
N ASN A 29 14.35 2.17 -11.49
CA ASN A 29 13.61 3.33 -12.01
C ASN A 29 12.27 3.58 -11.28
N CYS A 30 12.21 3.29 -9.97
CA CYS A 30 10.99 3.43 -9.19
C CYS A 30 10.47 4.89 -9.17
N TYR A 31 9.33 5.12 -9.82
CA TYR A 31 8.69 6.45 -9.84
C TYR A 31 8.28 6.90 -8.43
N ALA A 32 7.84 5.98 -7.57
CA ALA A 32 7.38 6.30 -6.22
C ALA A 32 8.52 6.80 -5.34
N ALA A 33 9.71 6.19 -5.45
CA ALA A 33 10.92 6.66 -4.77
C ALA A 33 11.35 8.04 -5.30
N THR A 34 11.29 8.25 -6.62
CA THR A 34 11.57 9.56 -7.23
C THR A 34 10.63 10.65 -6.70
N LEU A 35 9.32 10.39 -6.66
CA LEU A 35 8.35 11.34 -6.11
C LEU A 35 8.56 11.59 -4.60
N ALA A 36 8.84 10.53 -3.83
CA ALA A 36 9.11 10.61 -2.41
C ALA A 36 10.39 11.38 -2.09
N GLY A 37 11.45 11.24 -2.89
CA GLY A 37 12.71 11.96 -2.72
C GLY A 37 12.72 13.39 -3.28
N THR A 38 11.71 13.76 -4.07
CA THR A 38 11.62 15.09 -4.71
C THR A 38 10.41 15.87 -4.20
N ARG A 39 9.28 15.81 -4.92
CA ARG A 39 8.07 16.61 -4.70
C ARG A 39 7.42 16.34 -3.35
N LEU A 40 7.57 15.13 -2.81
CA LEU A 40 6.98 14.71 -1.54
C LEU A 40 8.01 14.55 -0.42
N LYS A 41 9.24 15.06 -0.59
CA LYS A 41 10.35 14.86 0.35
C LYS A 41 10.06 15.30 1.79
N ASN A 42 9.26 16.35 1.95
CA ASN A 42 8.88 16.90 3.26
C ASN A 42 7.46 16.46 3.68
N HIS A 43 6.82 15.58 2.90
CA HIS A 43 5.48 15.11 3.26
C HIS A 43 5.62 14.11 4.42
N PRO A 44 4.91 14.25 5.55
CA PRO A 44 5.14 13.45 6.76
C PRO A 44 5.14 11.93 6.54
N SER A 45 4.33 11.44 5.61
CA SER A 45 4.28 10.01 5.28
C SER A 45 5.35 9.51 4.30
N ARG A 46 6.23 10.37 3.76
CA ARG A 46 7.30 10.01 2.82
C ARG A 46 8.68 10.52 3.23
N GLU A 47 8.74 11.53 4.11
CA GLU A 47 9.99 12.12 4.60
C GLU A 47 10.93 11.05 5.17
N GLY A 48 12.20 11.09 4.77
CA GLY A 48 13.21 10.15 5.27
C GLY A 48 13.10 8.70 4.76
N LEU A 49 12.18 8.38 3.84
CA LEU A 49 12.06 7.01 3.29
C LEU A 49 12.94 6.76 2.06
N THR A 50 13.70 7.75 1.61
CA THR A 50 14.49 7.65 0.37
C THR A 50 15.95 8.01 0.58
N LYS A 51 16.80 7.44 -0.28
CA LYS A 51 18.22 7.75 -0.41
C LYS A 51 18.58 7.99 -1.87
N ARG A 52 19.70 8.67 -2.13
CA ARG A 52 20.26 8.75 -3.48
C ARG A 52 20.95 7.44 -3.86
N ASN A 53 20.83 7.04 -5.12
CA ASN A 53 21.56 5.93 -5.69
C ASN A 53 22.84 6.40 -6.39
N ALA A 54 23.70 5.46 -6.81
CA ALA A 54 24.96 5.77 -7.48
C ALA A 54 24.78 6.54 -8.81
N ALA A 55 23.63 6.39 -9.47
CA ALA A 55 23.28 7.11 -10.70
C ALA A 55 22.67 8.50 -10.44
N GLY A 56 22.65 8.98 -9.19
CA GLY A 56 22.10 10.29 -8.81
C GLY A 56 20.57 10.35 -8.67
N GLY A 57 19.86 9.26 -8.97
CA GLY A 57 18.41 9.11 -8.77
C GLY A 57 18.02 8.79 -7.33
N TYR A 58 16.73 8.64 -7.07
CA TYR A 58 16.20 8.29 -5.75
C TYR A 58 15.71 6.84 -5.68
N GLN A 59 15.99 6.20 -4.56
CA GLN A 59 15.52 4.86 -4.21
C GLN A 59 14.96 4.87 -2.80
N PHE A 60 13.99 3.99 -2.52
CA PHE A 60 13.58 3.76 -1.14
C PHE A 60 14.76 3.19 -0.34
N ASN A 61 14.83 3.54 0.94
CA ASN A 61 15.93 3.16 1.82
C ASN A 61 15.73 1.81 2.53
N GLY A 62 14.64 1.10 2.23
CA GLY A 62 14.25 -0.17 2.85
C GLY A 62 13.26 -0.03 4.01
N GLN A 63 13.03 1.18 4.52
CA GLN A 63 12.07 1.38 5.60
C GLN A 63 10.63 1.39 5.07
N VAL A 64 9.72 0.80 5.85
CA VAL A 64 8.27 0.89 5.65
C VAL A 64 7.67 1.82 6.69
N ARG A 65 6.75 2.68 6.26
CA ARG A 65 5.97 3.56 7.13
C ARG A 65 4.49 3.27 7.01
N PHE A 66 3.87 2.93 8.13
CA PHE A 66 2.43 2.77 8.27
C PHE A 66 1.72 4.12 8.36
N ILE A 67 0.59 4.24 7.67
CA ILE A 67 -0.22 5.46 7.60
C ILE A 67 -1.62 5.16 8.12
N GLU A 68 -1.72 5.06 9.45
CA GLU A 68 -2.95 4.77 10.18
C GLU A 68 -4.14 5.64 9.74
N SER A 69 -3.90 6.94 9.54
CA SER A 69 -4.93 7.90 9.13
C SER A 69 -5.50 7.68 7.72
N GLU A 70 -4.85 6.88 6.88
CA GLU A 70 -5.38 6.55 5.55
C GLU A 70 -6.15 5.21 5.57
N LEU A 71 -6.08 4.40 6.63
CA LEU A 71 -6.65 3.04 6.67
C LEU A 71 -8.16 3.02 6.37
N THR A 72 -8.95 3.86 7.03
CA THR A 72 -10.42 3.86 6.84
C THR A 72 -10.88 4.71 5.66
N LYS A 73 -9.96 5.31 4.89
CA LYS A 73 -10.30 6.26 3.84
C LYS A 73 -11.24 5.71 2.77
N PRO A 74 -11.08 4.47 2.27
CA PRO A 74 -12.03 3.92 1.30
C PRO A 74 -13.47 3.91 1.79
N LEU A 75 -13.71 3.77 3.10
CA LEU A 75 -15.07 3.75 3.67
C LEU A 75 -15.83 5.07 3.44
N HIS A 76 -15.11 6.17 3.25
CA HIS A 76 -15.68 7.50 3.08
C HIS A 76 -15.97 7.84 1.61
N TRP A 77 -15.59 6.96 0.68
CA TRP A 77 -15.72 7.17 -0.76
C TRP A 77 -17.12 6.79 -1.26
N ARG A 78 -17.87 7.79 -1.74
CA ARG A 78 -19.26 7.58 -2.19
C ARG A 78 -19.42 6.98 -3.60
N LYS A 79 -18.49 7.22 -4.53
CA LYS A 79 -18.58 6.70 -5.90
C LYS A 79 -17.80 5.40 -6.04
N PRO A 80 -18.27 4.39 -6.78
CA PRO A 80 -17.45 3.24 -7.17
C PRO A 80 -16.14 3.71 -7.81
N ARG A 81 -15.06 3.00 -7.52
CA ARG A 81 -13.68 3.35 -7.94
C ARG A 81 -12.88 2.09 -8.16
N MET A 82 -12.00 2.12 -9.14
CA MET A 82 -10.80 1.30 -9.21
C MET A 82 -9.72 1.89 -8.31
N VAL A 83 -9.22 1.11 -7.36
CA VAL A 83 -8.33 1.59 -6.29
C VAL A 83 -7.01 0.83 -6.31
N PHE A 84 -5.92 1.50 -6.63
CA PHE A 84 -4.59 0.92 -6.52
C PHE A 84 -4.09 1.00 -5.06
N VAL A 85 -3.95 -0.16 -4.43
CA VAL A 85 -3.48 -0.32 -3.05
C VAL A 85 -1.95 -0.22 -3.01
N CYS A 86 -1.43 0.61 -2.11
CA CYS A 86 0.00 0.78 -1.87
C CYS A 86 0.83 1.20 -3.10
N ALA A 87 0.32 2.12 -3.91
CA ALA A 87 1.04 2.73 -5.03
C ALA A 87 2.45 3.29 -4.70
N HIS A 88 2.78 3.56 -3.44
CA HIS A 88 4.10 4.04 -3.00
C HIS A 88 4.79 3.11 -1.97
N GLY A 89 4.41 1.83 -1.96
CA GLY A 89 4.99 0.79 -1.10
C GLY A 89 4.71 -0.60 -1.66
N ASP A 90 4.85 -1.64 -0.84
CA ASP A 90 4.48 -3.01 -1.16
C ASP A 90 3.76 -3.62 0.05
N LEU A 91 2.45 -3.89 -0.07
CA LEU A 91 1.63 -4.33 1.07
C LEU A 91 2.18 -5.61 1.71
N PHE A 92 2.87 -6.44 0.93
CA PHE A 92 3.42 -7.71 1.36
C PHE A 92 4.93 -7.61 1.62
N HIS A 93 5.45 -6.44 1.98
CA HIS A 93 6.82 -6.28 2.46
C HIS A 93 7.06 -7.16 3.71
N GLU A 94 8.28 -7.67 3.89
CA GLU A 94 8.68 -8.51 5.02
C GLU A 94 8.46 -7.82 6.38
N ASP A 95 8.72 -6.51 6.46
CA ASP A 95 8.49 -5.68 7.65
C ASP A 95 7.01 -5.27 7.87
N VAL A 96 6.08 -5.66 7.00
CA VAL A 96 4.64 -5.39 7.20
C VAL A 96 4.04 -6.57 7.96
N PRO A 97 3.60 -6.42 9.21
CA PRO A 97 3.04 -7.52 9.99
C PRO A 97 1.68 -7.96 9.43
N ASP A 98 1.33 -9.23 9.59
CA ASP A 98 0.12 -9.81 9.00
C ASP A 98 -1.15 -9.13 9.58
N GLU A 99 -1.12 -8.70 10.84
CA GLU A 99 -2.22 -7.95 11.47
C GLU A 99 -2.48 -6.60 10.77
N TRP A 100 -1.45 -5.99 10.17
CA TRP A 100 -1.66 -4.79 9.36
C TRP A 100 -2.37 -5.15 8.05
N ILE A 101 -1.95 -6.25 7.41
CA ILE A 101 -2.55 -6.74 6.17
C ILE A 101 -4.02 -7.13 6.43
N ASP A 102 -4.33 -7.77 7.55
CA ASP A 102 -5.68 -8.14 7.97
C ASP A 102 -6.59 -6.90 8.02
N ARG A 103 -6.11 -5.81 8.64
CA ARG A 103 -6.87 -4.55 8.75
C ARG A 103 -7.13 -3.92 7.38
N VAL A 104 -6.16 -4.00 6.48
CA VAL A 104 -6.30 -3.50 5.10
C VAL A 104 -7.32 -4.35 4.33
N PHE A 105 -7.23 -5.66 4.43
CA PHE A 105 -8.17 -6.58 3.79
C PHE A 105 -9.58 -6.48 4.40
N ALA A 106 -9.71 -6.21 5.70
CA ALA A 106 -11.01 -5.96 6.33
C ALA A 106 -11.70 -4.72 5.76
N VAL A 107 -10.95 -3.64 5.52
CA VAL A 107 -11.50 -2.45 4.82
C VAL A 107 -11.91 -2.79 3.38
N MET A 108 -11.13 -3.61 2.68
CA MET A 108 -11.45 -4.05 1.31
C MET A 108 -12.72 -4.91 1.29
N ALA A 109 -12.80 -5.92 2.15
CA ALA A 109 -13.93 -6.84 2.26
C ALA A 109 -15.21 -6.13 2.74
N GLY A 110 -15.07 -5.18 3.66
CA GLY A 110 -16.17 -4.35 4.16
C GLY A 110 -16.73 -3.37 3.13
N ASN A 111 -16.02 -3.14 2.01
CA ASN A 111 -16.36 -2.11 1.04
C ASN A 111 -16.41 -2.62 -0.41
N GLN A 112 -17.41 -3.46 -0.68
CA GLN A 112 -17.61 -4.12 -1.97
C GLN A 112 -17.99 -3.19 -3.14
N ARG A 113 -18.19 -1.89 -2.90
CA ARG A 113 -18.50 -0.93 -3.97
C ARG A 113 -17.27 -0.52 -4.79
N HIS A 114 -16.07 -0.74 -4.25
CA HIS A 114 -14.81 -0.44 -4.93
C HIS A 114 -14.17 -1.75 -5.37
N THR A 115 -13.40 -1.67 -6.45
CA THR A 115 -12.51 -2.77 -6.83
C THR A 115 -11.10 -2.37 -6.46
N PHE A 116 -10.45 -3.21 -5.66
CA PHE A 116 -9.10 -2.97 -5.17
C PHE A 116 -8.08 -3.77 -5.99
N GLN A 117 -7.01 -3.10 -6.40
CA GLN A 117 -5.91 -3.67 -7.17
C GLN A 117 -4.69 -3.73 -6.25
N CYS A 118 -4.22 -4.94 -5.95
CA CYS A 118 -2.99 -5.17 -5.18
C CYS A 118 -1.90 -5.65 -6.14
N LEU A 119 -0.72 -5.02 -6.09
CA LEU A 119 0.47 -5.44 -6.82
C LEU A 119 1.61 -5.61 -5.82
N SER A 120 2.40 -6.67 -5.97
CA SER A 120 3.54 -6.95 -5.12
C SER A 120 4.69 -7.56 -5.92
N LYS A 121 5.91 -7.25 -5.50
CA LYS A 121 7.13 -7.92 -5.97
C LYS A 121 7.53 -9.09 -5.06
N ARG A 122 6.69 -9.43 -4.08
CA ARG A 122 6.88 -10.51 -3.11
C ARG A 122 5.75 -11.54 -3.23
N PRO A 123 5.61 -12.19 -4.41
CA PRO A 123 4.48 -13.07 -4.69
C PRO A 123 4.41 -14.27 -3.73
N GLU A 124 5.54 -14.73 -3.19
CA GLU A 124 5.59 -15.82 -2.21
C GLU A 124 4.95 -15.41 -0.88
N ARG A 125 5.27 -14.22 -0.35
CA ARG A 125 4.68 -13.68 0.87
C ARG A 125 3.20 -13.40 0.70
N MET A 126 2.83 -12.82 -0.45
CA MET A 126 1.42 -12.61 -0.81
C MET A 126 0.66 -13.93 -0.90
N ARG A 127 1.23 -14.96 -1.54
CA ARG A 127 0.61 -16.28 -1.65
C ARG A 127 0.45 -16.92 -0.29
N ALA A 128 1.49 -16.92 0.55
CA ALA A 128 1.46 -17.50 1.88
C ALA A 128 0.30 -16.92 2.70
N TYR A 129 0.22 -15.58 2.78
CA TYR A 129 -0.87 -14.87 3.44
C TYR A 129 -2.25 -15.20 2.87
N LEU A 130 -2.41 -15.17 1.53
CA LEU A 130 -3.71 -15.41 0.90
C LEU A 130 -4.16 -16.89 0.95
N SER A 131 -3.24 -17.82 1.19
CA SER A 131 -3.52 -19.24 1.29
C SER A 131 -3.71 -19.74 2.73
N ASP A 132 -3.46 -18.89 3.72
CA ASP A 132 -3.66 -19.24 5.12
C ASP A 132 -5.16 -19.25 5.46
N THR A 133 -5.62 -20.35 6.04
CA THR A 133 -7.02 -20.54 6.42
C THR A 133 -7.43 -19.64 7.58
N GLU A 134 -6.49 -19.27 8.45
CA GLU A 134 -6.75 -18.40 9.60
C GLU A 134 -6.99 -16.94 9.16
N THR A 135 -6.38 -16.52 8.04
CA THR A 135 -6.54 -15.15 7.49
C THR A 135 -8.01 -14.81 7.23
N VAL A 136 -8.81 -15.76 6.72
CA VAL A 136 -10.24 -15.51 6.48
C VAL A 136 -10.99 -15.25 7.79
N ALA A 137 -10.69 -16.03 8.84
CA ALA A 137 -11.30 -15.86 10.16
C ALA A 137 -10.91 -14.52 10.80
N SER A 138 -9.63 -14.15 10.74
CA SER A 138 -9.11 -12.87 11.25
C SER A 138 -9.78 -11.67 10.55
N ILE A 139 -9.84 -11.68 9.21
CA ILE A 139 -10.49 -10.62 8.43
C ILE A 139 -11.99 -10.55 8.77
N ALA A 140 -12.68 -11.69 8.84
CA ALA A 140 -14.11 -11.73 9.14
C ALA A 140 -14.42 -11.15 10.54
N ALA A 141 -13.58 -11.48 11.54
CA ALA A 141 -13.70 -10.92 12.89
C ALA A 141 -13.54 -9.39 12.89
N LEU A 142 -12.55 -8.86 12.17
CA LEU A 142 -12.35 -7.42 12.03
C LEU A 142 -13.53 -6.73 11.32
N VAL A 143 -14.07 -7.33 10.27
CA VAL A 143 -15.25 -6.80 9.57
C VAL A 143 -16.48 -6.79 10.48
N TYR A 144 -16.66 -7.83 11.29
CA TYR A 144 -17.75 -7.91 12.26
C TYR A 144 -17.62 -6.81 13.34
N LEU A 145 -16.45 -6.67 13.95
CA LEU A 145 -16.16 -5.65 14.96
C LEU A 145 -16.24 -4.22 14.42
N ALA A 146 -16.03 -4.01 13.12
CA ALA A 146 -16.18 -2.68 12.51
C ALA A 146 -17.65 -2.30 12.26
N ARG A 147 -18.58 -3.26 12.33
CA ARG A 147 -20.02 -3.07 12.06
C ARG A 147 -20.87 -3.00 13.34
N HIS A 148 -20.32 -3.39 14.49
CA HIS A 148 -20.98 -3.48 15.78
C HIS A 148 -20.15 -2.76 16.85
#